data_AF-A0A3D1DPG4-F1
#
_entry.id   AF-A0A3D1DPG4-F1
#
_cell.length_a   1.000
_cell.length_b   1.000
_cell.length_c   1.000
_cell.angle_alpha   90.00
_cell.angle_beta   90.00
_cell.angle_gamma   90.00
#
_symmetry.space_group_name_H-M   'P 1'
#
loop_
_entity.id
_entity.type
_entity.pdbx_description
1 polymer ?
#
loop_
_entity_poly.entity_id
_entity_poly.type
_entity_poly.pdbx_seq_one_letter_code
_entity_poly.pdbx_strand_id
1 'polypeptide(L)'
;MRHNIHLGVTGLRQTGKTVFLTSLIYQLSELGSKGLSRFEPSGVTLRAATIEHSRDRDKERFPYMGFLKGLREKPPRWPAPTSRESGLVLRFFYENQGARGKVDTVRNWVGLGKSQGTIALHLHDYPGEYLLDAGMHDMTFEEWSSETMDRMANYCPDEAAEYRKAVEAAD
;
A
#
# COMPACT_ATOMS: atom_id res chain seq x y z
N MET A 1 -11.75 -20.53 7.35
CA MET A 1 -11.72 -19.10 7.72
C MET A 1 -11.24 -18.29 6.52
N ARG A 2 -11.87 -17.15 6.23
CA ARG A 2 -11.35 -16.19 5.23
C ARG A 2 -10.59 -15.13 6.01
N HIS A 3 -9.31 -14.95 5.72
CA HIS A 3 -8.50 -13.90 6.33
C HIS A 3 -8.47 -12.71 5.39
N ASN A 4 -8.88 -11.53 5.88
CA ASN A 4 -8.75 -10.28 5.16
C ASN A 4 -7.65 -9.46 5.85
N ILE A 5 -6.63 -9.09 5.09
CA ILE A 5 -5.50 -8.28 5.56
C ILE A 5 -5.52 -6.99 4.74
N HIS A 6 -5.43 -5.85 5.41
CA HIS A 6 -5.36 -4.55 4.75
C HIS A 6 -3.94 -4.00 4.92
N LEU A 7 -3.31 -3.65 3.80
CA LEU A 7 -1.98 -3.06 3.76
C LEU A 7 -2.08 -1.70 3.08
N GLY A 8 -1.93 -0.64 3.88
CA GLY A 8 -1.74 0.72 3.38
C GLY A 8 -0.27 0.96 3.05
N VAL A 9 0.01 1.46 1.85
CA VAL A 9 1.34 1.88 1.42
C VAL A 9 1.32 3.38 1.23
N THR A 10 2.22 4.08 1.91
CA THR A 10 2.26 5.54 1.92
C THR A 10 3.70 6.07 1.94
N GLY A 11 3.85 7.39 1.97
CA GLY A 11 5.09 8.15 1.82
C GLY A 11 4.88 9.37 0.94
N LEU A 12 5.81 10.34 0.99
CA LEU A 12 5.74 11.57 0.19
C LEU A 12 5.71 11.29 -1.33
N ARG A 13 5.35 12.30 -2.11
CA ARG A 13 5.38 12.25 -3.58
C ARG A 13 6.74 11.77 -4.08
N GLN A 14 6.72 10.94 -5.12
CA GLN A 14 7.92 10.42 -5.79
C GLN A 14 8.86 9.53 -4.94
N THR A 15 8.43 9.04 -3.77
CA THR A 15 9.21 8.06 -2.97
C THR A 15 9.16 6.62 -3.50
N GLY A 16 8.46 6.37 -4.62
CA GLY A 16 8.44 5.05 -5.28
C GLY A 16 7.31 4.11 -4.86
N LYS A 17 6.30 4.56 -4.08
CA LYS A 17 5.13 3.76 -3.64
C LYS A 17 4.49 2.93 -4.76
N THR A 18 4.22 3.57 -5.89
CA THR A 18 3.55 2.95 -7.05
C THR A 18 4.40 1.84 -7.67
N VAL A 19 5.71 2.05 -7.76
CA VAL A 19 6.67 1.06 -8.27
C VAL A 19 6.78 -0.11 -7.30
N PHE A 20 6.87 0.18 -6.00
CA PHE A 20 6.88 -0.83 -4.93
C PHE A 20 5.64 -1.72 -4.99
N LEU A 21 4.43 -1.13 -5.01
CA LEU A 21 3.19 -1.89 -5.10
C LEU A 21 3.11 -2.71 -6.39
N THR A 22 3.47 -2.12 -7.54
CA THR A 22 3.47 -2.84 -8.82
C THR A 22 4.40 -4.05 -8.78
N SER A 23 5.60 -3.90 -8.23
CA SER A 23 6.56 -4.99 -8.06
C SER A 23 6.04 -6.05 -7.08
N LEU A 24 5.52 -5.64 -5.93
CA LEU A 24 4.95 -6.54 -4.92
C LEU A 24 3.83 -7.40 -5.50
N ILE A 25 2.89 -6.76 -6.21
CA ILE A 25 1.79 -7.45 -6.88
C ILE A 25 2.34 -8.48 -7.88
N TYR A 26 3.28 -8.07 -8.73
CA TYR A 26 3.88 -8.97 -9.72
C TYR A 26 4.56 -10.19 -9.08
N GLN A 27 5.38 -9.99 -8.06
CA GLN A 27 6.08 -11.09 -7.38
C GLN A 27 5.08 -12.06 -6.72
N LEU A 28 4.03 -11.52 -6.10
CA LEU A 28 3.02 -12.31 -5.41
C LEU A 28 2.06 -13.04 -6.37
N SER A 29 1.67 -12.43 -7.49
CA SER A 29 0.72 -13.02 -8.43
C SER A 29 1.35 -13.95 -9.44
N GLU A 30 2.51 -13.60 -10.00
CA GLU A 30 3.13 -14.34 -11.09
C GLU A 30 4.13 -15.38 -10.58
N LEU A 31 4.90 -15.06 -9.53
CA LEU A 31 5.97 -15.95 -9.07
C LEU A 31 5.59 -16.80 -7.86
N GLY A 32 4.64 -16.32 -7.04
CA GLY A 32 4.21 -16.99 -5.80
C GLY A 32 5.38 -17.34 -4.87
N SER A 33 5.26 -18.43 -4.12
CA SER A 33 6.34 -18.88 -3.22
C SER A 33 7.67 -19.21 -3.94
N LYS A 34 7.63 -19.56 -5.24
CA LYS A 34 8.86 -19.90 -6.00
C LYS A 34 9.75 -18.67 -6.24
N GLY A 35 9.16 -17.50 -6.46
CA GLY A 35 9.91 -16.24 -6.63
C GLY A 35 10.35 -15.59 -5.33
N LEU A 36 9.85 -16.10 -4.20
CA LEU A 36 10.07 -15.55 -2.87
C LEU A 36 10.69 -16.61 -1.96
N SER A 37 11.82 -17.19 -2.35
CA SER A 37 12.50 -18.26 -1.60
C SER A 37 12.93 -17.89 -0.18
N ARG A 38 13.10 -16.59 0.10
CA ARG A 38 13.32 -16.06 1.46
C ARG A 38 12.04 -15.74 2.22
N PHE A 39 10.89 -15.87 1.57
CA PHE A 39 9.54 -15.64 2.08
C PHE A 39 8.73 -16.94 1.99
N GLU A 40 9.29 -18.02 2.53
CA GLU A 40 8.50 -19.20 2.88
C GLU A 40 8.20 -19.11 4.38
N PRO A 41 6.97 -18.72 4.77
CA PRO A 41 6.54 -18.93 6.14
C PRO A 41 6.64 -20.44 6.41
N SER A 42 7.33 -20.83 7.48
CA SER A 42 7.58 -22.24 7.78
C SER A 42 6.28 -23.06 7.71
N GLY A 43 6.20 -24.00 6.77
CA GLY A 43 5.05 -24.89 6.60
C GLY A 43 3.87 -24.32 5.79
N VAL A 44 3.97 -23.12 5.20
CA VAL A 44 2.88 -22.54 4.38
C VAL A 44 3.34 -22.29 2.95
N THR A 45 2.63 -22.85 1.98
CA THR A 45 2.85 -22.61 0.55
C THR A 45 1.71 -21.75 -0.02
N LEU A 46 2.05 -20.63 -0.65
CA LEU A 46 1.08 -19.80 -1.38
C LEU A 46 0.91 -20.35 -2.81
N ARG A 47 -0.32 -20.73 -3.15
CA ARG A 47 -0.72 -21.33 -4.43
C ARG A 47 -1.55 -20.31 -5.21
N ALA A 48 -0.90 -19.59 -6.11
CA ALA A 48 -1.48 -18.58 -7.00
C ALA A 48 -2.18 -17.39 -6.31
N ALA A 49 -2.06 -16.20 -6.90
CA ALA A 49 -2.86 -15.05 -6.52
C ALA A 49 -3.79 -14.66 -7.67
N THR A 50 -5.04 -14.35 -7.33
CA THR A 50 -5.98 -13.73 -8.28
C THR A 50 -6.11 -12.25 -7.94
N ILE A 51 -6.04 -11.41 -8.97
CA ILE A 51 -6.30 -9.97 -8.84
C ILE A 51 -7.80 -9.75 -8.88
N GLU A 52 -8.32 -9.16 -7.81
CA GLU A 52 -9.70 -8.74 -7.70
C GLU A 52 -9.77 -7.22 -7.59
N HIS A 53 -10.87 -6.66 -8.11
CA HIS A 53 -11.16 -5.26 -7.93
C HIS A 53 -11.67 -4.99 -6.51
N SER A 54 -11.23 -3.87 -5.94
CA SER A 54 -11.83 -3.35 -4.71
C SER A 54 -13.33 -3.17 -4.90
N ARG A 55 -14.12 -3.52 -3.87
CA ARG A 55 -15.56 -3.25 -3.84
C ARG A 55 -15.89 -1.86 -3.32
N ASP A 56 -14.87 -1.14 -2.87
CA ASP A 56 -14.97 0.24 -2.42
C ASP A 56 -15.23 1.14 -3.63
N ARG A 57 -16.33 1.89 -3.60
CA ARG A 57 -16.74 2.78 -4.70
C ARG A 57 -16.08 4.16 -4.62
N ASP A 58 -15.55 4.51 -3.45
CA ASP A 58 -14.99 5.84 -3.20
C ASP A 58 -13.50 5.90 -3.57
N LYS A 59 -12.90 4.74 -3.89
CA LYS A 59 -11.48 4.59 -4.21
C LYS A 59 -11.26 4.28 -5.67
N GLU A 60 -10.23 4.88 -6.25
CA GLU A 60 -9.83 4.55 -7.61
C GLU A 60 -9.24 3.14 -7.68
N ARG A 61 -9.34 2.51 -8.85
CA ARG A 61 -8.71 1.21 -9.06
C ARG A 61 -7.21 1.41 -9.26
N PHE A 62 -6.39 0.66 -8.54
CA PHE A 62 -4.95 0.67 -8.77
C PHE A 62 -4.66 0.15 -10.20
N PRO A 63 -4.08 0.96 -11.11
CA PRO A 63 -3.99 0.64 -12.53
C PRO A 63 -2.78 -0.27 -12.84
N TYR A 64 -2.71 -1.40 -12.14
CA TYR A 64 -1.61 -2.36 -12.15
C TYR A 64 -1.15 -2.74 -13.57
N MET A 65 -2.10 -3.16 -14.43
CA MET A 65 -1.76 -3.60 -15.80
C MET A 65 -1.11 -2.50 -16.63
N GLY A 66 -1.54 -1.25 -16.45
CA GLY A 66 -0.96 -0.09 -17.13
C GLY A 66 0.46 0.21 -16.64
N PHE A 67 0.67 0.15 -15.32
CA PHE A 67 2.00 0.34 -14.74
C PHE A 67 2.98 -0.78 -15.12
N LEU A 68 2.55 -2.04 -15.04
CA LEU A 68 3.38 -3.18 -15.46
C LEU A 68 3.74 -3.09 -16.94
N LYS A 69 2.79 -2.70 -17.80
CA LYS A 69 3.06 -2.49 -19.23
C LYS A 69 4.11 -1.40 -19.45
N GLY A 70 3.95 -0.24 -18.80
CA GLY A 70 4.91 0.87 -18.91
C GLY A 70 6.32 0.47 -18.48
N LEU A 71 6.45 -0.28 -17.38
CA LEU A 71 7.74 -0.79 -16.91
C LEU A 71 8.40 -1.80 -17.86
N ARG A 72 7.63 -2.42 -18.76
CA ARG A 72 8.10 -3.39 -19.77
C ARG A 72 8.33 -2.77 -21.16
N GLU A 73 8.01 -1.50 -21.36
CA GLU A 73 8.22 -0.78 -22.63
C GLU A 73 9.72 -0.61 -22.96
N LYS A 74 10.01 -0.23 -24.21
CA LYS A 74 11.35 0.12 -24.70
C LYS A 74 11.30 1.50 -25.37
N PRO A 75 11.78 2.58 -24.72
CA PRO A 75 12.36 2.61 -23.36
C PRO A 75 11.30 2.37 -22.27
N PRO A 76 11.69 1.86 -21.08
CA PRO A 76 10.75 1.67 -19.97
C PRO A 76 10.25 3.01 -19.44
N ARG A 77 8.98 3.05 -19.03
CA ARG A 77 8.33 4.24 -18.49
C ARG A 77 7.91 4.03 -17.04
N TRP A 78 8.36 4.92 -16.17
CA TRP A 78 7.94 4.91 -14.76
C TRP A 78 6.45 5.30 -14.61
N PRO A 79 5.74 4.71 -13.63
CA PRO A 79 4.40 5.16 -13.25
C PRO A 79 4.38 6.66 -12.91
N ALA A 80 3.27 7.32 -13.25
CA ALA A 80 3.03 8.69 -12.79
C ALA A 80 2.86 8.71 -11.25
N PRO A 81 3.19 9.84 -10.58
CA PRO A 81 2.96 9.96 -9.14
C PRO A 81 1.49 9.75 -8.78
N THR A 82 1.24 8.99 -7.72
CA THR A 82 -0.10 8.82 -7.12
C THR A 82 -0.65 10.18 -6.69
N SER A 83 -1.81 10.56 -7.21
CA SER A 83 -2.52 11.81 -6.87
C SER A 83 -3.80 11.59 -6.06
N ARG A 84 -4.30 10.35 -6.01
CA ARG A 84 -5.52 9.94 -5.32
C ARG A 84 -5.33 8.58 -4.70
N GLU A 85 -6.10 8.29 -3.66
CA GLU A 85 -6.14 6.96 -3.08
C GLU A 85 -6.63 5.93 -4.11
N SER A 86 -5.90 4.82 -4.22
CA SER A 86 -6.30 3.72 -5.10
C SER A 86 -6.01 2.36 -4.47
N GLY A 87 -6.67 1.30 -4.93
CA GLY A 87 -6.42 -0.03 -4.38
C GLY A 87 -6.74 -1.20 -5.30
N LEU A 88 -6.27 -2.38 -4.89
CA LEU A 88 -6.68 -3.68 -5.42
C LEU A 88 -6.71 -4.74 -4.32
N VAL A 89 -7.29 -5.89 -4.63
CA VAL A 89 -7.26 -7.05 -3.74
C VAL A 89 -6.50 -8.19 -4.41
N LEU A 90 -5.54 -8.77 -3.69
CA LEU A 90 -4.89 -10.03 -4.07
C LEU A 90 -5.45 -11.17 -3.24
N ARG A 91 -6.08 -12.14 -3.91
CA ARG A 91 -6.61 -13.33 -3.25
C ARG A 91 -5.69 -14.53 -3.48
N PHE A 92 -5.12 -15.03 -2.39
CA PHE A 92 -4.24 -16.20 -2.37
C PHE A 92 -4.99 -17.43 -1.91
N PHE A 93 -4.71 -18.57 -2.54
CA PHE A 93 -4.94 -19.86 -1.90
C PHE A 93 -3.66 -20.27 -1.18
N TYR A 94 -3.78 -20.83 0.02
CA TYR A 94 -2.62 -21.34 0.75
C TYR A 94 -2.85 -22.77 1.20
N GLU A 95 -1.75 -23.50 1.31
CA GLU A 95 -1.71 -24.84 1.89
C GLU A 95 -0.79 -24.81 3.10
N ASN A 96 -1.33 -25.18 4.25
CA ASN A 96 -0.55 -25.41 5.46
C ASN A 96 -0.16 -26.90 5.50
N GLN A 97 1.13 -27.16 5.40
CA GLN A 97 1.71 -28.44 5.79
C GLN A 97 1.90 -28.35 7.31
N GLY A 98 0.97 -28.89 8.09
CA GLY A 98 0.87 -28.71 9.54
C GLY A 98 2.19 -28.74 10.32
N ALA A 99 2.18 -28.17 11.53
CA ALA A 99 3.40 -27.98 12.33
C ALA A 99 4.15 -29.30 12.56
N ARG A 100 5.49 -29.25 12.58
CA ARG A 100 6.33 -30.42 12.87
C ARG A 100 6.29 -30.72 14.37
N GLY A 101 5.29 -31.46 14.82
CA GLY A 101 5.16 -31.96 16.20
C GLY A 101 4.50 -33.35 16.25
N LYS A 102 4.81 -34.14 17.30
CA LYS A 102 4.34 -35.54 17.45
C LYS A 102 2.79 -35.68 17.47
N VAL A 103 2.08 -34.65 17.90
CA VAL A 103 0.60 -34.59 17.90
C VAL A 103 0.04 -34.43 16.46
N ASP A 104 0.79 -33.79 15.56
CA ASP A 104 0.38 -33.50 14.19
C ASP A 104 0.65 -34.65 13.21
N THR A 105 1.58 -35.58 13.53
CA THR A 105 1.77 -36.81 12.75
C THR A 105 0.51 -37.66 12.73
N VAL A 106 -0.21 -37.73 13.86
CA VAL A 106 -1.49 -38.44 13.95
C VAL A 106 -2.55 -37.71 13.13
N ARG A 107 -2.71 -36.37 13.27
CA ARG A 107 -3.66 -35.58 12.42
C ARG A 107 -3.37 -35.71 10.93
N ASN A 108 -2.11 -35.63 10.50
CA ASN A 108 -1.74 -35.81 9.10
C ASN A 108 -2.04 -37.24 8.60
N TRP A 109 -1.85 -38.27 9.41
CA TRP A 109 -2.14 -39.67 9.06
C TRP A 109 -3.65 -39.92 8.89
N VAL A 110 -4.51 -39.30 9.70
CA VAL A 110 -5.98 -39.37 9.53
C VAL A 110 -6.54 -38.37 8.51
N GLY A 111 -5.69 -37.65 7.76
CA GLY A 111 -6.11 -36.68 6.73
C GLY A 111 -6.59 -35.31 7.26
N LEU A 112 -6.39 -35.04 8.56
CA LEU A 112 -6.84 -33.83 9.28
C LEU A 112 -5.74 -32.78 9.50
N GLY A 113 -4.52 -32.99 8.98
CA GLY A 113 -3.36 -32.12 9.20
C GLY A 113 -2.99 -31.19 8.02
N LYS A 114 -3.64 -31.34 6.86
CA LYS A 114 -3.55 -30.39 5.75
C LYS A 114 -4.73 -29.43 5.83
N SER A 115 -4.47 -28.16 6.11
CA SER A 115 -5.51 -27.12 6.02
C SER A 115 -5.25 -26.24 4.81
N GLN A 116 -6.25 -26.12 3.95
CA GLN A 116 -6.26 -25.15 2.85
C GLN A 116 -7.13 -23.95 3.24
N GLY A 117 -6.76 -22.78 2.75
CA GLY A 117 -7.53 -21.58 3.01
C GLY A 117 -7.30 -20.50 1.98
N THR A 118 -8.01 -19.38 2.19
CA THR A 118 -7.93 -18.22 1.33
C THR A 118 -7.60 -16.99 2.15
N ILE A 119 -6.63 -16.20 1.67
CA ILE A 119 -6.28 -14.89 2.21
C ILE A 119 -6.62 -13.84 1.15
N ALA A 120 -7.30 -12.78 1.53
CA ALA A 120 -7.47 -11.58 0.71
C ALA A 120 -6.57 -10.48 1.28
N LEU A 121 -5.59 -10.04 0.51
CA LEU A 121 -4.73 -8.90 0.79
C LEU A 121 -5.26 -7.69 0.05
N HIS A 122 -5.89 -6.78 0.78
CA HIS A 122 -6.33 -5.48 0.30
C HIS A 122 -5.15 -4.52 0.31
N LEU A 123 -4.69 -4.12 -0.87
CA LEU A 123 -3.58 -3.18 -1.06
C LEU A 123 -4.16 -1.79 -1.33
N HIS A 124 -3.72 -0.79 -0.57
CA HIS A 124 -4.12 0.61 -0.72
C HIS A 124 -2.87 1.46 -0.98
N ASP A 125 -2.85 2.21 -2.08
CA ASP A 125 -1.86 3.25 -2.38
C ASP A 125 -2.41 4.59 -1.92
N TYR A 126 -1.78 5.16 -0.89
CA TYR A 126 -2.27 6.33 -0.18
C TYR A 126 -1.28 7.50 -0.29
N PRO A 127 -1.72 8.70 -0.72
CA PRO A 127 -0.88 9.90 -0.69
C PRO A 127 -0.40 10.20 0.73
N GLY A 128 0.91 10.22 0.97
CA GLY A 128 1.45 10.45 2.31
C GLY A 128 1.28 11.88 2.81
N GLU A 129 1.04 12.82 1.89
CA GLU A 129 0.72 14.20 2.19
C GLU A 129 -0.51 14.33 3.08
N TYR A 130 -1.49 13.43 2.95
CA TYR A 130 -2.70 13.46 3.79
C TYR A 130 -2.40 13.16 5.26
N LEU A 131 -1.27 12.51 5.56
CA LEU A 131 -0.83 12.31 6.95
C LEU A 131 -0.28 13.60 7.58
N LEU A 132 0.10 14.60 6.78
CA LEU A 132 0.57 15.88 7.30
C LEU A 132 -0.58 16.68 7.93
N ASP A 133 -1.79 16.53 7.38
CA ASP A 133 -2.99 17.18 7.88
C ASP A 133 -3.48 16.56 9.21
N ALA A 134 -3.01 15.35 9.56
CA ALA A 134 -3.39 14.70 10.81
C ALA A 134 -2.99 15.53 12.05
N GLY A 135 -1.91 16.31 11.96
CA GLY A 135 -1.49 17.22 13.04
C GLY A 135 -2.42 18.42 13.25
N MET A 136 -3.28 18.71 12.27
CA MET A 136 -4.27 19.80 12.36
C MET A 136 -5.53 19.40 13.13
N HIS A 137 -5.68 18.12 13.51
CA HIS A 137 -6.92 17.61 14.10
C HIS A 137 -7.34 18.36 15.37
N ASP A 138 -6.36 18.75 16.18
CA ASP A 138 -6.56 19.41 17.48
C ASP A 138 -6.31 20.93 17.43
N MET A 139 -6.16 21.52 16.24
CA MET A 139 -5.87 22.94 16.07
C MET A 139 -7.13 23.73 15.68
N THR A 140 -7.26 24.94 16.22
CA THR A 140 -8.20 25.92 15.63
C THR A 140 -7.64 26.47 14.32
N PHE A 141 -8.51 27.13 13.54
CA PHE A 141 -8.07 27.80 12.32
C PHE A 141 -7.02 28.87 12.61
N GLU A 142 -7.17 29.63 13.69
CA GLU A 142 -6.26 30.69 14.11
C GLU A 142 -4.88 30.13 14.48
N GLU A 143 -4.84 29.05 15.26
CA GLU A 143 -3.59 28.38 15.66
C GLU A 143 -2.82 27.86 14.44
N TRP A 144 -3.50 27.13 13.55
CA TRP A 144 -2.90 26.61 12.33
C TRP A 144 -2.41 27.72 11.39
N SER A 145 -3.17 28.82 11.28
CA SER A 145 -2.81 29.95 10.44
C SER A 145 -1.56 30.64 10.95
N SER A 146 -1.48 30.90 12.26
CA SER A 146 -0.29 31.49 12.90
C SER A 146 0.96 30.62 12.67
N GLU A 147 0.87 29.32 12.95
CA GLU A 147 2.01 28.41 12.73
C GLU A 147 2.44 28.35 11.25
N THR A 148 1.48 28.38 10.33
CA THR A 148 1.76 28.34 8.89
C THR A 148 2.48 29.61 8.44
N MET A 149 2.06 30.78 8.93
CA MET A 149 2.72 32.07 8.65
C MET A 149 4.15 32.09 9.18
N ASP A 150 4.39 31.57 10.38
CA ASP A 150 5.74 31.43 10.95
C ASP A 150 6.62 30.49 10.13
N ARG A 151 6.07 29.33 9.71
CA ARG A 151 6.81 28.40 8.84
C ARG A 151 7.15 29.03 7.49
N MET A 152 6.21 29.76 6.88
CA MET A 152 6.46 30.49 5.63
C MET A 152 7.59 31.51 5.78
N ALA A 153 7.61 32.23 6.90
CA ALA A 153 8.67 33.20 7.18
C ALA A 153 10.05 32.57 7.32
N ASN A 154 10.13 31.35 7.85
CA ASN A 154 11.39 30.67 8.13
C ASN A 154 11.90 29.80 6.98
N TYR A 155 11.00 29.18 6.21
CA TYR A 155 11.36 28.17 5.21
C TYR A 155 11.20 28.61 3.75
N CYS A 156 10.31 29.56 3.45
CA CYS A 156 10.10 30.09 2.09
C CYS A 156 9.83 31.61 2.08
N PRO A 157 10.74 32.42 2.66
CA PRO A 157 10.48 33.84 2.88
C PRO A 157 10.24 34.61 1.58
N ASP A 158 10.93 34.24 0.51
CA ASP A 158 10.84 34.93 -0.78
C ASP A 158 9.57 34.50 -1.55
N GLU A 159 9.29 33.21 -1.61
CA GLU A 159 8.12 32.66 -2.31
C GLU A 159 6.80 33.07 -1.65
N ALA A 160 6.80 33.23 -0.32
CA ALA A 160 5.61 33.64 0.44
C ALA A 160 5.49 35.16 0.60
N ALA A 161 6.43 35.96 0.09
CA ALA A 161 6.48 37.41 0.37
C ALA A 161 5.22 38.16 -0.07
N GLU A 162 4.69 37.85 -1.26
CA GLU A 162 3.49 38.50 -1.78
C GLU A 162 2.25 38.14 -0.94
N TYR A 163 2.10 36.86 -0.61
CA TYR A 163 1.00 36.37 0.21
C TYR A 163 1.02 36.98 1.61
N ARG A 164 2.20 37.01 2.27
CA ARG A 164 2.32 37.58 3.62
C ARG A 164 1.98 39.06 3.67
N LYS A 165 2.42 39.84 2.67
CA LYS A 165 2.04 41.26 2.54
C LYS A 165 0.54 41.45 2.38
N ALA A 166 -0.12 40.56 1.64
CA ALA A 166 -1.57 40.63 1.45
C ALA A 166 -2.34 40.34 2.74
N VAL A 167 -1.86 39.39 3.56
CA VAL A 167 -2.45 39.08 4.88
C VAL A 167 -2.24 40.26 5.85
N GLU A 168 -1.01 40.79 5.96
CA GLU A 168 -0.70 41.94 6.81
C GLU A 168 -1.51 43.20 6.47
N ALA A 169 -1.93 43.36 5.21
CA ALA A 169 -2.74 44.49 4.77
C ALA A 169 -4.25 44.30 5.01
N ALA A 170 -4.67 43.07 5.33
CA ALA A 170 -6.07 42.71 5.57
C ALA A 170 -6.44 42.70 7.07
N ASP A 171 -5.44 42.62 7.95
CA ASP A 171 -5.55 42.81 9.40
C ASP A 171 -5.59 44.30 9.79
#